data_AF-A0A1B6KLA6-F1
#
_entry.id   AF-A0A1B6KLA6-F1
#
_cell.length_a   1.000
_cell.length_b   1.000
_cell.length_c   1.000
_cell.angle_alpha   90.00
_cell.angle_beta   90.00
_cell.angle_gamma   90.00
#
_symmetry.space_group_name_H-M   'P 1'
#
loop_
_entity.id
_entity.type
_entity.pdbx_description
1 polymer ?
#
loop_
_entity_poly.entity_id
_entity_poly.type
_entity_poly.pdbx_seq_one_letter_code
_entity_poly.pdbx_strand_id
1 'polypeptide(L)'
;MPLRYQVLEQGVFRQIKTAFTACLIVVACGTSFGWIAPTLVKLRVDNSEIPMSSAEASWMIAIIEVGNLFSPIPAGLIVDKVGRKPLSLATGPLYLVSWLIIL
;
A
#
# COMPACT_ATOMS: atom_id res chain seq x y z
N MET A 1 -31.05 26.97 -18.33
CA MET A 1 -29.91 26.98 -17.38
C MET A 1 -29.24 25.61 -17.41
N PRO A 2 -28.15 25.33 -18.17
CA PRO A 2 -27.70 23.93 -18.19
C PRO A 2 -26.20 23.57 -18.27
N LEU A 3 -25.34 24.13 -19.13
CA LEU A 3 -24.07 23.46 -19.44
C LEU A 3 -23.06 23.43 -18.28
N ARG A 4 -22.89 24.55 -17.57
CA ARG A 4 -21.84 24.68 -16.55
C ARG A 4 -22.09 23.82 -15.31
N TYR A 5 -23.35 23.54 -14.97
CA TYR A 5 -23.70 22.68 -13.85
C TYR A 5 -23.43 21.20 -14.15
N GLN A 6 -23.75 20.74 -15.36
CA GLN A 6 -23.48 19.35 -15.77
C GLN A 6 -21.98 19.03 -15.82
N VAL A 7 -21.15 19.97 -16.28
CA VAL A 7 -19.69 19.78 -16.30
C VAL A 7 -19.12 19.72 -14.87
N LEU A 8 -19.69 20.50 -13.94
CA LEU A 8 -19.31 20.46 -12.52
C LEU A 8 -19.70 19.12 -11.89
N GLU A 9 -20.92 18.61 -12.09
CA GLU A 9 -21.33 17.30 -11.56
C GLU A 9 -20.45 16.16 -12.10
N GLN A 10 -20.15 16.16 -13.39
CA GLN A 10 -19.23 15.17 -13.98
C GLN A 10 -17.82 15.29 -13.42
N GLY A 11 -17.35 16.51 -13.13
CA GLY A 11 -16.07 16.77 -12.48
C GLY A 11 -16.00 16.19 -11.08
N VAL A 12 -17.02 16.47 -10.26
CA VAL A 12 -17.16 15.98 -8.89
C VAL A 12 -17.19 14.45 -8.86
N PHE A 13 -17.97 13.82 -9.73
CA PHE A 13 -18.03 12.35 -9.80
C PHE A 13 -16.67 11.71 -10.12
N ARG A 14 -15.86 12.30 -11.01
CA ARG A 14 -14.50 11.81 -11.30
C ARG A 14 -13.56 11.98 -10.11
N GLN A 15 -13.68 13.08 -9.36
CA GLN A 15 -12.88 13.32 -8.17
C GLN A 15 -13.22 12.34 -7.05
N ILE A 16 -14.51 12.10 -6.78
CA ILE A 16 -14.96 11.12 -5.77
C ILE A 16 -14.40 9.73 -6.07
N LYS A 17 -14.47 9.28 -7.33
CA LYS A 17 -13.90 7.97 -7.71
C LYS A 17 -12.39 7.90 -7.44
N THR A 18 -11.66 8.96 -7.76
CA THR A 18 -10.20 9.01 -7.55
C THR A 18 -9.86 9.03 -6.06
N ALA A 19 -10.60 9.80 -5.27
CA ALA A 19 -10.44 9.86 -3.83
C ALA A 19 -10.73 8.49 -3.18
N PHE A 20 -11.80 7.82 -3.60
CA PHE A 20 -12.11 6.47 -3.12
C PHE A 20 -11.00 5.47 -3.42
N THR A 21 -10.46 5.47 -4.65
CA THR A 21 -9.30 4.64 -5.02
C THR A 21 -8.07 4.98 -4.17
N ALA A 22 -7.79 6.26 -3.93
CA ALA A 22 -6.67 6.67 -3.07
C ALA A 22 -6.85 6.18 -1.63
N CYS A 23 -8.06 6.28 -1.07
CA CYS A 23 -8.36 5.75 0.26
C CYS A 23 -8.15 4.24 0.35
N LEU A 24 -8.53 3.47 -0.68
CA LEU A 24 -8.28 2.03 -0.72
C LEU A 24 -6.79 1.70 -0.69
N ILE A 25 -5.95 2.48 -1.38
CA ILE A 25 -4.49 2.32 -1.35
C ILE A 25 -3.95 2.57 0.07
N VAL A 26 -4.47 3.58 0.76
CA VAL A 26 -4.08 3.88 2.15
C VAL A 26 -4.49 2.75 3.10
N VAL A 27 -5.70 2.20 2.94
CA VAL A 27 -6.17 1.05 3.73
C VAL A 27 -5.25 -0.16 3.51
N ALA A 28 -4.92 -0.47 2.25
CA ALA A 28 -4.00 -1.54 1.90
C ALA A 28 -2.62 -1.34 2.55
N CYS A 29 -2.08 -0.12 2.50
CA CYS A 29 -0.84 0.23 3.18
C CYS A 29 -0.92 -0.04 4.70
N GLY A 30 -2.02 0.37 5.35
CA GLY A 30 -2.24 0.11 6.77
C GLY A 30 -2.24 -1.37 7.14
N THR A 31 -2.83 -2.23 6.31
CA THR A 31 -2.81 -3.68 6.53
C THR A 31 -1.38 -4.25 6.44
N SER A 32 -0.50 -3.68 5.62
CA SER A 32 0.93 -4.08 5.55
C SER A 32 1.71 -3.87 6.85
N PHE A 33 1.29 -2.93 7.69
CA PHE A 33 1.87 -2.76 9.03
C PHE A 33 1.12 -3.60 10.06
N GLY A 34 -0.20 -3.74 9.91
CA GLY A 34 -1.06 -4.41 10.87
C GLY A 34 -0.83 -5.92 11.00
N TRP A 35 -0.43 -6.60 9.93
CA TRP A 35 -0.25 -8.07 9.96
C TRP A 35 0.98 -8.52 10.74
N ILE A 36 1.97 -7.63 10.91
CA ILE A 36 3.28 -7.95 11.50
C ILE A 36 3.14 -8.27 12.99
N ALA A 37 2.37 -7.47 13.73
CA ALA A 37 2.19 -7.61 15.17
C ALA A 37 1.67 -9.00 15.61
N PRO A 38 0.53 -9.51 15.10
CA PRO A 38 0.05 -10.85 15.46
C PRO A 38 0.98 -11.96 14.96
N THR A 39 1.69 -11.73 13.84
CA THR A 39 2.62 -12.70 13.26
C THR A 39 3.85 -12.87 14.16
N LEU A 40 4.46 -11.79 14.65
CA LEU A 40 5.57 -11.86 15.60
C LEU A 40 5.19 -12.61 16.88
N VAL A 41 3.98 -12.40 17.39
CA VAL A 41 3.51 -13.10 18.59
C VAL A 41 3.46 -14.61 18.33
N LYS A 42 2.94 -15.04 17.18
CA LYS A 42 2.89 -16.46 16.80
C LYS A 42 4.26 -17.08 16.59
N LEU A 43 5.18 -16.36 15.93
CA LEU A 43 6.50 -16.87 15.55
C LEU A 43 7.47 -16.97 16.75
N ARG A 44 7.24 -16.19 17.82
CA ARG A 44 8.05 -16.21 19.05
C ARG A 44 7.63 -17.27 20.07
N VAL A 45 6.52 -17.98 19.86
CA VAL A 45 6.14 -19.10 20.73
C VAL A 45 7.07 -20.28 20.46
N ASP A 46 7.53 -20.97 21.52
CA ASP A 46 8.50 -22.08 21.47
C ASP A 46 8.09 -23.27 20.59
N ASN A 47 6.84 -23.31 20.11
CA ASN A 47 6.29 -24.37 19.26
C ASN A 47 5.86 -23.85 17.87
N SER A 48 6.46 -22.75 17.39
CA SER A 48 6.18 -22.20 16.07
C SER A 48 6.91 -22.97 14.98
N GLU A 49 6.30 -23.06 13.79
CA GLU A 49 6.89 -23.74 12.62
C GLU A 49 8.19 -23.08 12.16
N ILE A 50 8.38 -21.78 12.47
CA ILE A 50 9.54 -20.97 12.08
C ILE A 50 9.93 -20.08 13.28
N PRO A 51 10.72 -20.59 14.24
CA PRO A 51 11.11 -19.83 15.41
C PRO A 51 11.95 -18.63 15.00
N MET A 52 11.50 -17.43 15.38
CA MET A 52 12.14 -16.17 15.00
C MET A 52 12.79 -15.50 16.21
N SER A 53 14.08 -15.21 16.10
CA SER A 53 14.82 -14.45 17.10
C SER A 53 14.36 -12.99 17.16
N SER A 54 14.65 -12.31 18.27
CA SER A 54 14.39 -10.88 18.40
C SER A 54 15.08 -10.04 17.32
N ALA A 55 16.27 -10.45 16.88
CA ALA A 55 17.03 -9.75 15.85
C ALA A 55 16.38 -9.86 14.47
N GLU A 56 15.90 -11.04 14.08
CA GLU A 56 15.21 -11.26 12.79
C GLU A 56 13.89 -10.51 12.73
N ALA A 57 13.14 -10.52 13.83
CA ALA A 57 11.90 -9.75 13.97
C ALA A 57 12.15 -8.23 13.82
N SER A 58 13.24 -7.72 14.40
CA SER A 58 13.62 -6.31 14.23
C SER A 58 14.00 -5.98 12.79
N TRP A 59 14.71 -6.88 12.09
CA TRP A 59 15.05 -6.70 10.68
C TRP A 59 13.82 -6.70 9.77
N MET A 60 12.84 -7.58 10.03
CA MET A 60 11.58 -7.62 9.28
C MET A 60 10.87 -6.26 9.31
N ILE A 61 10.77 -5.64 10.48
CA ILE A 61 10.14 -4.33 10.64
C ILE A 61 10.99 -3.24 9.99
N ALA A 62 12.31 -3.27 10.19
CA ALA A 62 13.22 -2.26 9.65
C ALA A 62 13.21 -2.20 8.11
N ILE A 63 13.10 -3.34 7.42
CA ILE A 63 13.09 -3.38 5.95
C ILE A 63 11.90 -2.61 5.37
N ILE A 64 10.75 -2.62 6.04
CA ILE A 64 9.56 -1.89 5.60
C ILE A 64 9.80 -0.39 5.70
N GLU A 65 10.38 0.08 6.81
CA GLU A 65 10.73 1.50 7.00
C GLU A 65 11.81 1.95 6.01
N VAL A 66 12.80 1.10 5.74
CA VAL A 66 13.81 1.32 4.70
C VAL A 66 13.14 1.46 3.34
N GLY A 67 12.21 0.56 3.00
CA GLY A 67 11.41 0.66 1.77
C GLY A 67 10.60 1.95 1.71
N ASN A 68 10.01 2.39 2.82
CA ASN A 68 9.26 3.64 2.90
C ASN A 68 10.15 4.88 2.72
N LEU A 69 11.41 4.82 3.16
CA LEU A 69 12.39 5.88 2.94
C LEU A 69 12.83 5.99 1.47
N PHE A 70 13.07 4.84 0.82
CA PHE A 70 13.60 4.83 -0.54
C PHE A 70 12.52 4.89 -1.62
N SER A 71 11.32 4.36 -1.39
CA SER A 71 10.25 4.26 -2.39
C SER A 71 9.70 5.59 -2.95
N PRO A 72 9.67 6.73 -2.22
CA PRO A 72 9.17 7.99 -2.76
C PRO A 72 10.03 8.54 -3.90
N ILE A 73 11.34 8.27 -3.87
CA ILE A 73 12.31 8.76 -4.87
C ILE A 73 11.99 8.21 -6.27
N PRO A 74 11.98 6.88 -6.52
CA PRO A 74 11.60 6.33 -7.81
C PRO A 74 10.12 6.58 -8.12
N ALA A 75 9.23 6.54 -7.13
CA ALA A 75 7.81 6.79 -7.35
C ALA A 75 7.57 8.20 -7.91
N GLY A 76 8.23 9.23 -7.38
CA GLY A 76 8.15 10.60 -7.88
C GLY A 76 8.62 10.70 -9.33
N LEU A 77 9.79 10.14 -9.64
CA LEU A 77 10.35 10.13 -11.00
C LEU A 77 9.45 9.41 -12.01
N ILE A 78 8.82 8.31 -11.59
CA ILE A 78 7.90 7.53 -12.44
C ILE A 78 6.57 8.28 -12.63
N VAL A 79 6.03 8.90 -11.58
CA VAL A 79 4.81 9.72 -11.66
C VAL A 79 4.99 10.83 -12.68
N ASP A 80 6.13 11.50 -12.70
CA ASP A 80 6.38 12.63 -13.59
C ASP A 80 6.48 12.19 -15.06
N LYS A 81 6.92 10.96 -15.33
CA LYS A 81 7.06 10.41 -16.69
C LYS A 81 5.81 9.69 -17.21
N VAL A 82 5.17 8.88 -16.38
CA VAL A 82 4.09 7.94 -16.78
C VAL A 82 2.71 8.48 -16.37
N GLY A 83 2.66 9.42 -15.43
CA GLY A 83 1.44 9.99 -14.88
C GLY A 83 0.94 9.25 -13.63
N ARG A 84 0.13 9.95 -12.83
CA ARG A 84 -0.36 9.46 -11.52
C ARG A 84 -1.32 8.27 -11.63
N LYS A 85 -2.23 8.30 -12.62
CA LYS A 85 -3.30 7.29 -12.79
C LYS A 85 -2.78 5.85 -12.98
N PRO A 86 -1.86 5.55 -13.93
CA PRO A 86 -1.35 4.19 -14.09
C PRO A 86 -0.59 3.71 -12.86
N LEU A 87 0.16 4.58 -12.19
CA LEU A 87 0.87 4.21 -10.96
C LEU A 87 -0.10 3.84 -9.83
N SER A 88 -1.15 4.63 -9.62
CA SER A 88 -2.19 4.33 -8.63
C SER A 88 -3.00 3.07 -8.95
N LEU A 89 -3.10 2.67 -10.23
CA LEU A 89 -3.77 1.41 -10.60
C LEU A 89 -2.82 0.21 -10.45
N ALA A 90 -1.52 0.39 -10.66
CA ALA A 90 -0.51 -0.66 -10.52
C ALA A 90 -0.31 -1.12 -9.07
N THR A 91 -0.63 -0.27 -8.07
CA THR A 91 -0.52 -0.66 -6.65
C THR A 91 -1.41 -1.84 -6.30
N GLY A 92 -2.59 -1.99 -6.94
CA GLY A 92 -3.51 -3.08 -6.68
C GLY A 92 -2.91 -4.46 -6.99
N PRO A 93 -2.50 -4.74 -8.24
CA PRO A 93 -1.85 -6.00 -8.60
C PRO A 93 -0.58 -6.28 -7.79
N LEU A 94 0.27 -5.28 -7.56
CA LEU A 94 1.49 -5.44 -6.75
C LEU A 94 1.17 -5.89 -5.32
N TYR A 95 0.12 -5.30 -4.74
CA TYR A 95 -0.36 -5.66 -3.41
C TYR A 95 -0.91 -7.09 -3.37
N LEU A 96 -1.68 -7.51 -4.37
CA LEU A 96 -2.17 -8.88 -4.47
C LEU A 96 -1.02 -9.90 -4.54
N VAL A 97 -0.01 -9.63 -5.36
CA VAL A 97 1.18 -10.49 -5.45
C VAL A 97 1.90 -10.57 -4.11
N SER A 98 2.05 -9.44 -3.38
CA SER A 98 2.70 -9.47 -2.06
C SER A 98 1.96 -10.35 -1.04
N TRP A 99 0.63 -10.34 -1.04
CA TRP A 99 -0.16 -11.19 -0.15
C TRP A 99 -0.11 -12.66 -0.54
N LEU A 100 -0.06 -12.97 -1.84
CA LEU A 100 0.09 -14.34 -2.33
C LEU A 100 1.44 -14.96 -1.97
N ILE A 101 2.47 -14.16 -1.70
CA ILE A 101 3.77 -14.66 -1.22
C ILE A 101 3.73 -14.97 0.28
N ILE A 102 2.92 -14.23 1.04
CA ILE A 102 2.81 -14.37 2.51
C ILE A 102 1.88 -15.54 2.89
N LEU A 103 0.79 -15.71 2.14
CA LEU A 103 -0.16 -16.82 2.30
C LEU A 103 0.47 -18.17 1.91
#